data_AF-Q5FN86-F1
#
_entry.id   AF-Q5FN86-F1
#
_cell.length_a   1.000
_cell.length_b   1.000
_cell.length_c   1.000
_cell.angle_alpha   90.00
_cell.angle_beta   90.00
_cell.angle_gamma   90.00
#
_symmetry.space_group_name_H-M   'P 1'
#
loop_
_entity.id
_entity.type
_entity.pdbx_description
1 polymer ?
#
loop_
_entity_poly.entity_id
_entity_poly.type
_entity_poly.pdbx_seq_one_letter_code
_entity_poly.pdbx_strand_id
1 'polypeptide(L)'
;MVDAPQTFTTSQFANRLRTLLPDGWFPSPPASGETEQAPVLNAMLQGCGAVFQFAWSLLQYVYPQQRLATATGAMLEIYAQDFFGSELPRDTGETDDAYRARIEAALVPLRFTRPAIEAAIADSWDDSWALVEPRNANDTKGIATAASPAIGGGFGYGTNLEAGYTAEIGDPTLRYGSLLAPFQGFILLKGAPTNAPPDTVCAEIEKTRAGGVVFWISGGMNGLPVGDFGQDIL
;
A
#
# COMPACT_ATOMS: atom_id res chain seq x y z
N MET A 1 -13.13 14.48 13.84
CA MET A 1 -12.31 15.57 14.39
C MET A 1 -11.99 15.17 15.82
N VAL A 2 -10.80 14.63 16.07
CA VAL A 2 -10.34 14.32 17.43
C VAL A 2 -9.91 15.65 18.03
N ASP A 3 -10.50 16.07 19.15
CA ASP A 3 -10.13 17.32 19.81
C ASP A 3 -8.63 17.37 20.07
N ALA A 4 -8.03 18.54 19.87
CA ALA A 4 -6.62 18.76 20.17
C ALA A 4 -6.36 18.37 21.64
N PRO A 5 -5.26 17.64 21.94
CA PRO A 5 -4.98 17.18 23.29
C PRO A 5 -4.90 18.38 24.24
N GLN A 6 -5.77 18.38 25.25
CA GLN A 6 -5.86 19.46 26.24
C GLN A 6 -4.53 19.58 26.99
N THR A 7 -3.87 20.73 26.87
CA THR A 7 -2.64 21.04 27.62
C THR A 7 -3.00 21.46 29.03
N PHE A 8 -2.44 20.77 30.03
CA PHE A 8 -2.61 21.14 31.44
C PHE A 8 -1.36 21.85 31.98
N THR A 9 -1.56 22.93 32.73
CA THR A 9 -0.49 23.66 33.42
C THR A 9 -0.22 23.10 34.82
N THR A 10 0.95 23.40 35.37
CA THR A 10 1.33 23.09 36.76
C THR A 10 0.26 23.54 37.74
N SER A 11 -0.25 24.78 37.60
CA SER A 11 -1.26 25.33 38.50
C SER A 11 -2.60 24.60 38.41
N GLN A 12 -3.00 24.14 37.23
CA GLN A 12 -4.22 23.35 37.05
C GLN A 12 -4.08 21.99 37.76
N PHE A 13 -2.94 21.32 37.66
CA PHE A 13 -2.68 20.09 38.42
C PHE A 13 -2.64 20.35 39.93
N ALA A 14 -1.95 21.40 40.38
CA ALA A 14 -1.88 21.77 41.79
C ALA A 14 -3.29 22.03 42.38
N ASN A 15 -4.16 22.71 41.62
CA ASN A 15 -5.54 22.96 42.04
C ASN A 15 -6.35 21.66 42.12
N ARG A 16 -6.21 20.76 41.15
CA ARG A 16 -6.84 19.43 41.19
C ARG A 16 -6.37 18.61 42.39
N LEU A 17 -5.08 18.66 42.73
CA LEU A 17 -4.56 18.02 43.94
C LEU A 17 -5.15 18.66 45.20
N ARG A 18 -5.27 20.00 45.23
CA ARG A 18 -5.86 20.73 46.36
C ARG A 18 -7.33 20.33 46.60
N THR A 19 -8.10 20.06 45.55
CA THR A 19 -9.50 19.58 45.68
C THR A 19 -9.63 18.17 46.26
N LEU A 20 -8.54 17.40 46.33
CA LEU A 20 -8.53 16.07 46.94
C LEU A 20 -8.20 16.11 48.44
N LEU A 21 -7.79 17.26 48.97
CA LEU A 21 -7.51 17.43 50.39
C LEU A 21 -8.81 17.55 51.19
N PRO A 22 -8.88 17.03 52.43
CA PRO A 22 -10.08 17.17 53.25
C PRO A 22 -10.43 18.64 53.54
N ASP A 23 -11.73 18.93 53.52
CA ASP A 23 -12.24 20.26 53.84
C ASP A 23 -11.84 20.67 55.27
N GLY A 24 -11.38 21.92 55.41
CA GLY A 24 -11.03 22.53 56.70
C GLY A 24 -9.63 22.22 57.23
N TRP A 25 -8.86 21.34 56.59
CA TRP A 25 -7.46 21.09 57.00
C TRP A 25 -6.52 22.24 56.63
N PHE A 26 -6.83 22.93 55.55
CA PHE A 26 -6.06 24.06 55.04
C PHE A 26 -6.99 25.20 54.63
N PRO A 27 -6.50 26.45 54.65
CA PRO A 27 -7.22 27.59 54.09
C PRO A 27 -7.68 27.33 52.64
N SER A 28 -8.87 27.83 52.32
CA SER A 28 -9.42 27.77 50.96
C SER A 28 -8.45 28.40 49.94
N PRO A 29 -8.45 27.93 48.68
CA PRO A 29 -7.67 28.56 47.63
C PRO A 29 -8.06 30.05 47.51
N PRO A 30 -7.10 30.96 47.29
CA PRO A 30 -7.41 32.38 47.09
C PRO A 30 -8.30 32.57 45.86
N ALA A 31 -9.26 33.48 45.95
CA ALA A 31 -9.97 33.94 44.75
C ALA A 31 -9.03 34.74 43.83
N SER A 32 -9.45 34.98 42.59
CA SER A 32 -8.63 35.72 41.62
C SER A 32 -8.24 37.11 42.16
N GLY A 33 -6.95 37.32 42.41
CA GLY A 33 -6.39 38.57 42.96
C GLY A 33 -6.19 38.58 44.48
N GLU A 34 -6.53 37.51 45.19
CA GLU A 34 -6.30 37.39 46.63
C GLU A 34 -4.91 36.78 46.94
N THR A 35 -4.41 37.08 48.14
CA THR A 35 -3.13 36.54 48.63
C THR A 35 -3.31 35.12 49.14
N GLU A 36 -2.42 34.20 48.73
CA GLU A 36 -2.39 32.81 49.22
C GLU A 36 -2.16 32.76 50.73
N GLN A 37 -3.08 32.11 51.45
CA GLN A 37 -3.05 31.99 52.91
C GLN A 37 -2.28 30.75 53.39
N ALA A 38 -1.97 29.80 52.50
CA ALA A 38 -1.18 28.60 52.79
C ALA A 38 0.03 28.48 51.83
N PRO A 39 1.04 29.37 51.93
CA PRO A 39 2.11 29.47 50.92
C PRO A 39 2.97 28.21 50.82
N VAL A 40 3.25 27.53 51.93
CA VAL A 40 4.04 26.28 51.94
C VAL A 40 3.28 25.13 51.28
N LEU A 41 1.98 24.99 51.59
CA LEU A 41 1.11 24.00 50.95
C LEU A 41 1.07 24.25 49.44
N ASN A 42 0.82 25.49 49.03
CA ASN A 42 0.78 25.86 47.63
C ASN A 42 2.11 25.49 46.95
N ALA A 43 3.26 25.87 47.51
CA ALA A 43 4.57 25.52 46.96
C ALA A 43 4.75 24.00 46.78
N MET A 44 4.34 23.19 47.76
CA MET A 44 4.42 21.72 47.66
C MET A 44 3.50 21.17 46.56
N LEU A 45 2.27 21.68 46.47
CA LEU A 45 1.33 21.28 45.43
C LEU A 45 1.77 21.71 44.03
N GLN A 46 2.41 22.88 43.88
CA GLN A 46 3.03 23.30 42.63
C GLN A 46 4.18 22.36 42.23
N GLY A 47 5.01 21.94 43.19
CA GLY A 47 6.06 20.95 42.95
C GLY A 47 5.51 19.62 42.41
N CYS A 48 4.47 19.07 43.06
CA CYS A 48 3.78 17.88 42.56
C CYS A 48 3.11 18.13 41.19
N GLY A 49 2.48 19.30 41.01
CA GLY A 49 1.85 19.70 39.76
C GLY A 49 2.84 19.76 38.60
N ALA A 50 4.10 20.14 38.84
CA ALA A 50 5.13 20.21 37.82
C ALA A 50 5.52 18.80 37.33
N VAL A 51 5.61 17.83 38.24
CA VAL A 51 5.85 16.42 37.90
C VAL A 51 4.70 15.86 37.06
N PHE A 52 3.45 16.14 37.43
CA PHE A 52 2.29 15.72 36.65
C PHE A 52 2.22 16.40 35.28
N GLN A 53 2.58 17.69 35.18
CA GLN A 53 2.68 18.38 33.90
C GLN A 53 3.73 17.72 32.99
N PHE A 54 4.89 17.38 33.52
CA PHE A 54 5.92 16.66 32.78
C PHE A 54 5.45 15.27 32.31
N ALA A 55 4.82 14.49 33.19
CA ALA A 55 4.27 13.20 32.80
C ALA A 55 3.17 13.35 31.72
N TRP A 56 2.32 14.38 31.83
CA TRP A 56 1.29 14.67 30.86
C TRP A 56 1.86 15.09 29.50
N SER A 57 2.91 15.92 29.48
CA SER A 57 3.56 16.30 28.22
C SER A 57 4.22 15.10 27.54
N LEU A 58 4.80 14.17 28.32
CA LEU A 58 5.32 12.91 27.78
C LEU A 58 4.20 12.07 27.16
N LEU A 59 3.06 11.93 27.85
CA LEU A 59 1.89 11.21 27.32
C LEU A 59 1.38 11.83 26.02
N GLN A 60 1.28 13.15 25.95
CA GLN A 60 0.89 13.87 24.74
C GLN A 60 1.89 13.66 23.59
N TYR A 61 3.17 13.55 23.90
CA TYR A 61 4.21 13.27 22.91
C TYR A 61 4.11 11.83 22.37
N VAL A 62 3.94 10.83 23.23
CA VAL A 62 3.93 9.42 22.80
C VAL A 62 2.61 8.97 22.18
N TYR A 63 1.48 9.60 22.52
CA TYR A 63 0.17 9.22 21.99
C TYR A 63 0.09 9.22 20.44
N PRO A 64 0.51 10.27 19.71
CA PRO A 64 0.53 10.24 18.24
C PRO A 64 1.55 9.23 17.67
N GLN A 65 2.54 8.81 18.44
CA GLN A 65 3.54 7.82 17.99
C GLN A 65 2.97 6.39 17.93
N GLN A 66 1.82 6.14 18.56
CA GLN A 66 1.16 4.83 18.58
C GLN A 66 0.44 4.44 17.29
N ARG A 67 0.36 5.35 16.32
CA ARG A 67 -0.24 5.08 15.01
C ARG A 67 0.73 5.48 13.92
N LEU A 68 0.92 4.60 12.94
CA LEU A 68 1.78 4.86 11.77
C LEU A 68 1.45 6.21 11.10
N ALA A 69 0.16 6.51 10.95
CA ALA A 69 -0.35 7.75 10.33
C ALA A 69 0.17 9.04 10.98
N THR A 70 0.53 9.01 12.26
CA THR A 70 0.93 10.20 13.04
C THR A 70 2.30 10.09 13.67
N ALA A 71 2.97 8.94 13.54
CA ALA A 71 4.31 8.72 14.04
C ALA A 71 5.36 9.52 13.26
N THR A 72 6.43 9.91 13.93
CA THR A 72 7.52 10.75 13.40
C THR A 72 8.88 10.28 13.89
N GLY A 73 9.94 10.64 13.16
CA GLY A 73 11.32 10.33 13.53
C GLY A 73 11.58 8.84 13.75
N ALA A 74 12.30 8.50 14.82
CA ALA A 74 12.74 7.14 15.13
C ALA A 74 11.60 6.14 15.34
N MET A 75 10.38 6.59 15.66
CA MET A 75 9.27 5.65 15.81
C MET A 75 8.89 5.03 14.46
N LEU A 76 9.01 5.75 13.35
CA LEU A 76 8.77 5.19 12.01
C LEU A 76 9.77 4.08 11.67
N GLU A 77 11.02 4.22 12.11
CA GLU A 77 12.05 3.19 11.94
C GLU A 77 11.70 1.93 12.75
N ILE A 78 11.18 2.09 13.97
CA ILE A 78 10.70 0.96 14.77
C ILE A 78 9.52 0.27 14.07
N TYR A 79 8.55 1.02 13.54
CA TYR A 79 7.46 0.42 12.74
C TYR A 79 7.98 -0.40 11.57
N ALA A 80 8.89 0.16 10.78
CA ALA A 80 9.46 -0.55 9.65
C ALA A 80 10.24 -1.81 10.09
N GLN A 81 11.00 -1.71 11.19
CA GLN A 81 11.75 -2.82 11.75
C GLN A 81 10.85 -3.94 12.27
N ASP A 82 9.71 -3.62 12.89
CA ASP A 82 8.77 -4.60 13.42
C ASP A 82 8.08 -5.40 12.29
N PHE A 83 7.76 -4.75 11.17
CA PHE A 83 7.07 -5.41 10.04
C PHE A 83 8.00 -6.02 8.99
N PHE A 84 9.14 -5.37 8.71
CA PHE A 84 10.03 -5.72 7.60
C PHE A 84 11.45 -6.07 8.03
N GLY A 85 11.76 -5.97 9.34
CA GLY A 85 13.13 -6.11 9.80
C GLY A 85 14.06 -5.10 9.13
N SER A 86 15.17 -5.58 8.57
CA SER A 86 16.14 -4.74 7.86
C SER A 86 15.83 -4.51 6.38
N GLU A 87 14.68 -4.97 5.87
CA GLU A 87 14.37 -4.91 4.44
C GLU A 87 13.84 -3.54 3.98
N LEU A 88 13.37 -2.69 4.90
CA LEU A 88 12.85 -1.35 4.59
C LEU A 88 13.55 -0.25 5.41
N PRO A 89 14.87 -0.05 5.23
CA PRO A 89 15.57 1.04 5.90
C PRO A 89 15.12 2.39 5.36
N ARG A 90 15.24 3.41 6.21
CA ARG A 90 15.01 4.80 5.84
C ARG A 90 16.15 5.33 4.98
N ASP A 91 15.82 6.02 3.89
CA ASP A 91 16.84 6.58 3.02
C ASP A 91 17.48 7.83 3.63
N THR A 92 18.73 8.10 3.25
CA THR A 92 19.44 9.30 3.72
C THR A 92 18.70 10.56 3.27
N GLY A 93 18.25 11.37 4.24
CA GLY A 93 17.53 12.62 3.97
C GLY A 93 16.04 12.45 3.64
N GLU A 94 15.50 11.24 3.75
CA GLU A 94 14.08 10.97 3.52
C GLU A 94 13.19 11.61 4.59
N THR A 95 12.12 12.29 4.18
CA THR A 95 11.16 12.91 5.10
C THR A 95 10.29 11.86 5.79
N ASP A 96 9.71 12.19 6.95
CA ASP A 96 8.81 11.27 7.66
C ASP A 96 7.61 10.86 6.80
N ASP A 97 7.08 11.78 6.00
CA ASP A 97 5.93 11.51 5.12
C ASP A 97 6.27 10.57 3.97
N ALA A 98 7.43 10.75 3.33
CA ALA A 98 7.89 9.86 2.26
C ALA A 98 8.16 8.44 2.80
N TYR A 99 8.83 8.35 3.95
CA TYR A 99 9.12 7.06 4.57
C TYR A 99 7.85 6.34 5.01
N ARG A 100 6.90 7.07 5.61
CA ARG A 100 5.57 6.53 5.95
C ARG A 100 4.83 6.00 4.73
N ALA A 101 4.82 6.73 3.62
CA ALA A 101 4.15 6.29 2.39
C ALA A 101 4.72 4.97 1.86
N ARG A 102 6.06 4.79 1.94
CA ARG A 102 6.70 3.51 1.59
C ARG A 102 6.34 2.38 2.55
N ILE A 103 6.33 2.64 3.86
CA ILE A 103 5.89 1.66 4.87
C ILE A 103 4.46 1.22 4.57
N GLU A 104 3.56 2.16 4.29
CA GLU A 104 2.15 1.88 3.94
C GLU A 104 2.04 1.04 2.65
N ALA A 105 2.78 1.40 1.60
CA ALA A 105 2.82 0.64 0.35
C ALA A 105 3.36 -0.79 0.53
N ALA A 106 4.34 -0.97 1.42
CA ALA A 106 4.94 -2.27 1.72
C ALA A 106 4.07 -3.14 2.63
N LEU A 107 3.23 -2.54 3.50
CA LEU A 107 2.35 -3.24 4.44
C LEU A 107 1.20 -3.96 3.74
N VAL A 108 0.66 -3.33 2.70
CA VAL A 108 -0.45 -3.87 1.92
C VAL A 108 -0.04 -3.90 0.45
N PRO A 109 0.95 -4.75 0.09
CA PRO A 109 1.38 -4.81 -1.29
C PRO A 109 0.21 -5.34 -2.11
N LEU A 110 -0.13 -4.66 -3.19
CA LEU A 110 -0.96 -5.22 -4.24
C LEU A 110 -0.19 -6.41 -4.81
N ARG A 111 -0.51 -7.61 -4.35
CA ARG A 111 -0.06 -8.88 -4.91
C ARG A 111 -1.27 -9.62 -5.42
N PHE A 112 -1.06 -10.59 -6.29
CA PHE A 112 -2.10 -11.53 -6.71
C PHE A 112 -3.25 -10.88 -7.52
N THR A 113 -3.04 -9.68 -8.05
CA THR A 113 -3.98 -8.98 -8.93
C THR A 113 -3.33 -8.71 -10.28
N ARG A 114 -4.14 -8.54 -11.32
CA ARG A 114 -3.64 -8.16 -12.64
C ARG A 114 -2.78 -6.88 -12.60
N PRO A 115 -3.21 -5.77 -11.97
CA PRO A 115 -2.39 -4.55 -11.93
C PRO A 115 -1.05 -4.75 -11.22
N ALA A 116 -0.99 -5.64 -10.23
CA ALA A 116 0.27 -5.99 -9.57
C ALA A 116 1.26 -6.69 -10.52
N ILE A 117 0.76 -7.62 -11.34
CA ILE A 117 1.57 -8.30 -12.35
C ILE A 117 2.01 -7.33 -13.44
N GLU A 118 1.10 -6.45 -13.89
CA GLU A 118 1.41 -5.41 -14.87
C GLU A 118 2.50 -4.44 -14.36
N ALA A 119 2.43 -4.02 -13.10
CA ALA A 119 3.48 -3.22 -12.46
C ALA A 119 4.81 -3.97 -12.36
N ALA A 120 4.79 -5.24 -11.94
CA ALA A 120 6.00 -6.06 -11.84
C ALA A 120 6.70 -6.26 -13.21
N ILE A 121 5.93 -6.38 -14.29
CA ILE A 121 6.50 -6.45 -15.65
C ILE A 121 7.07 -5.08 -16.05
N ALA A 122 6.35 -3.99 -15.80
CA ALA A 122 6.82 -2.64 -16.12
C ALA A 122 8.12 -2.25 -15.37
N ASP A 123 8.29 -2.71 -14.14
CA ASP A 123 9.50 -2.47 -13.34
C ASP A 123 10.70 -3.34 -13.77
N SER A 124 10.45 -4.46 -14.46
CA SER A 124 11.48 -5.44 -14.85
C SER A 124 11.76 -5.51 -16.36
N TRP A 125 10.96 -4.81 -17.18
CA TRP A 125 11.03 -4.84 -18.63
C TRP A 125 10.80 -3.45 -19.24
N ASP A 126 11.80 -2.93 -19.95
CA ASP A 126 11.81 -1.56 -20.50
C ASP A 126 11.07 -1.41 -21.84
N ASP A 127 10.67 -2.51 -22.49
CA ASP A 127 9.94 -2.50 -23.77
C ASP A 127 8.44 -2.84 -23.54
N SER A 128 7.67 -2.76 -24.60
CA SER A 128 6.27 -3.15 -24.63
C SER A 128 6.05 -4.64 -24.32
N TRP A 129 4.92 -4.92 -23.68
CA TRP A 129 4.50 -6.25 -23.27
C TRP A 129 2.98 -6.39 -23.41
N ALA A 130 2.49 -7.64 -23.38
CA ALA A 130 1.06 -7.94 -23.33
C ALA A 130 0.78 -9.07 -22.34
N LEU A 131 -0.21 -8.87 -21.47
CA LEU A 131 -0.72 -9.86 -20.52
C LEU A 131 -2.13 -10.28 -20.93
N VAL A 132 -2.39 -11.59 -20.98
CA VAL A 132 -3.73 -12.14 -21.17
C VAL A 132 -4.09 -13.23 -20.18
N GLU A 133 -5.28 -13.08 -19.62
CA GLU A 133 -5.91 -14.00 -18.68
C GLU A 133 -7.11 -14.68 -19.37
N PRO A 134 -7.15 -16.02 -19.51
CA PRO A 134 -8.24 -16.73 -20.19
C PRO A 134 -9.63 -16.57 -19.56
N ARG A 135 -9.71 -16.06 -18.33
CA ARG A 135 -10.99 -15.75 -17.67
C ARG A 135 -11.37 -14.27 -17.78
N ASN A 136 -10.49 -13.43 -18.30
CA ASN A 136 -10.78 -12.03 -18.52
C ASN A 136 -11.43 -11.85 -19.90
N ALA A 137 -12.74 -11.57 -19.89
CA ALA A 137 -13.51 -11.39 -21.12
C ALA A 137 -12.99 -10.25 -22.00
N ASN A 138 -12.30 -9.25 -21.42
CA ASN A 138 -11.69 -8.18 -22.19
C ASN A 138 -10.48 -8.66 -23.00
N ASP A 139 -9.72 -9.62 -22.46
CA ASP A 139 -8.53 -10.18 -23.13
C ASP A 139 -8.88 -11.22 -24.18
N THR A 140 -9.88 -12.06 -23.89
CA THR A 140 -10.19 -13.23 -24.71
C THR A 140 -11.39 -13.08 -25.60
N LYS A 141 -12.08 -11.93 -25.55
CA LYS A 141 -13.27 -11.62 -26.38
C LYS A 141 -14.28 -12.79 -26.36
N GLY A 142 -14.98 -12.92 -25.23
CA GLY A 142 -15.79 -14.11 -24.93
C GLY A 142 -16.97 -14.34 -25.88
N ILE A 143 -17.26 -15.60 -26.21
CA ILE A 143 -18.55 -16.02 -26.80
C ILE A 143 -19.57 -16.20 -25.67
N ALA A 144 -20.70 -15.53 -25.78
CA ALA A 144 -21.68 -15.41 -24.72
C ALA A 144 -22.66 -16.63 -24.64
N THR A 145 -23.12 -17.05 -23.45
CA THR A 145 -24.35 -17.89 -23.23
C THR A 145 -25.20 -17.40 -22.01
N ALA A 146 -26.53 -17.55 -21.91
CA ALA A 146 -27.23 -18.78 -21.51
C ALA A 146 -28.53 -19.10 -22.31
N ALA A 147 -28.88 -18.26 -23.28
CA ALA A 147 -29.81 -18.57 -24.39
C ALA A 147 -29.51 -17.68 -25.62
N SER A 148 -29.00 -16.47 -25.43
CA SER A 148 -28.19 -15.68 -26.40
C SER A 148 -27.75 -14.35 -25.77
N PRO A 149 -26.46 -14.11 -25.46
CA PRO A 149 -26.01 -12.88 -24.76
C PRO A 149 -25.00 -12.05 -25.57
N ALA A 150 -25.28 -11.84 -26.85
CA ALA A 150 -24.42 -11.14 -27.80
C ALA A 150 -24.29 -9.60 -27.59
N ILE A 151 -24.08 -9.11 -26.36
CA ILE A 151 -23.66 -7.72 -26.10
C ILE A 151 -22.51 -7.70 -25.08
N GLY A 152 -21.39 -8.31 -25.47
CA GLY A 152 -20.21 -8.43 -24.62
C GLY A 152 -18.95 -8.83 -25.38
N GLY A 153 -18.61 -8.07 -26.43
CA GLY A 153 -17.23 -7.92 -26.91
C GLY A 153 -16.63 -9.04 -27.76
N GLY A 154 -16.71 -8.89 -29.08
CA GLY A 154 -15.75 -9.42 -30.07
C GLY A 154 -16.00 -10.85 -30.55
N PHE A 155 -16.33 -11.00 -31.84
CA PHE A 155 -16.31 -12.29 -32.52
C PHE A 155 -14.88 -12.81 -32.65
N GLY A 156 -14.68 -14.12 -32.43
CA GLY A 156 -13.40 -14.74 -32.70
C GLY A 156 -13.44 -16.20 -33.16
N TYR A 157 -13.60 -16.41 -34.47
CA TYR A 157 -13.13 -17.63 -35.15
C TYR A 157 -11.91 -17.22 -35.98
N GLY A 158 -10.76 -17.83 -35.72
CA GLY A 158 -9.53 -17.49 -36.43
C GLY A 158 -9.58 -17.88 -37.90
N THR A 159 -9.19 -16.96 -38.77
CA THR A 159 -8.30 -17.25 -39.90
C THR A 159 -7.49 -16.00 -40.16
N ASN A 160 -6.17 -16.15 -40.27
CA ASN A 160 -5.27 -15.08 -40.64
C ASN A 160 -5.73 -14.34 -41.91
N LEU A 161 -5.37 -13.06 -41.96
CA LEU A 161 -5.17 -12.26 -43.17
C LEU A 161 -6.44 -11.76 -43.89
N GLU A 162 -6.86 -10.53 -43.57
CA GLU A 162 -7.28 -9.61 -44.63
C GLU A 162 -6.26 -8.46 -44.72
N ALA A 163 -5.55 -8.42 -45.83
CA ALA A 163 -4.56 -7.40 -46.13
C ALA A 163 -5.22 -6.02 -46.18
N GLY A 164 -4.99 -5.18 -45.16
CA GLY A 164 -5.39 -3.77 -45.23
C GLY A 164 -5.72 -3.07 -43.92
N TYR A 165 -5.83 -3.77 -42.78
CA TYR A 165 -6.12 -3.13 -41.51
C TYR A 165 -4.83 -2.92 -40.70
N THR A 166 -4.30 -1.70 -40.71
CA THR A 166 -3.20 -1.29 -39.81
C THR A 166 -3.77 -1.10 -38.42
N ALA A 167 -3.66 -2.10 -37.55
CA ALA A 167 -3.99 -1.94 -36.14
C ALA A 167 -2.99 -0.96 -35.50
N GLU A 168 -3.50 0.20 -35.11
CA GLU A 168 -2.91 1.03 -34.07
C GLU A 168 -2.67 0.14 -32.84
N ILE A 169 -1.41 0.05 -32.39
CA ILE A 169 -0.91 -0.55 -31.13
C ILE A 169 -1.99 -1.41 -30.40
N GLY A 170 -2.20 -2.66 -30.87
CA GLY A 170 -3.22 -3.58 -30.31
C GLY A 170 -3.80 -4.65 -31.25
N ASP A 171 -2.98 -5.21 -32.15
CA ASP A 171 -3.33 -6.13 -33.28
C ASP A 171 -3.93 -7.52 -32.87
N PRO A 172 -4.61 -8.29 -33.75
CA PRO A 172 -6.00 -8.71 -33.66
C PRO A 172 -6.08 -10.25 -33.56
N THR A 173 -5.52 -10.80 -32.49
CA THR A 173 -5.48 -12.26 -32.30
C THR A 173 -6.44 -12.66 -31.20
N LEU A 174 -7.29 -13.60 -31.58
CA LEU A 174 -8.39 -14.07 -30.77
C LEU A 174 -7.83 -15.14 -29.84
N ARG A 175 -7.81 -14.86 -28.54
CA ARG A 175 -7.33 -15.77 -27.51
C ARG A 175 -8.54 -16.48 -26.91
N TYR A 176 -8.67 -17.80 -27.03
CA TYR A 176 -9.83 -18.50 -26.46
C TYR A 176 -9.85 -18.40 -24.93
N GLY A 177 -10.89 -17.79 -24.39
CA GLY A 177 -11.16 -17.78 -22.96
C GLY A 177 -11.93 -19.03 -22.55
N SER A 178 -11.57 -19.65 -21.43
CA SER A 178 -12.26 -20.83 -20.93
C SER A 178 -12.41 -20.81 -19.41
N LEU A 179 -13.61 -21.10 -18.92
CA LEU A 179 -13.83 -21.36 -17.49
C LEU A 179 -13.09 -22.62 -17.01
N LEU A 180 -12.72 -23.53 -17.92
CA LEU A 180 -11.94 -24.74 -17.66
C LEU A 180 -10.42 -24.49 -17.65
N ALA A 181 -9.99 -23.24 -17.89
CA ALA A 181 -8.62 -22.78 -17.76
C ALA A 181 -8.46 -21.85 -16.54
N PRO A 182 -8.78 -22.31 -15.32
CA PRO A 182 -8.59 -21.49 -14.13
C PRO A 182 -7.10 -21.26 -13.88
N PHE A 183 -6.78 -20.14 -13.22
CA PHE A 183 -5.46 -19.91 -12.62
C PHE A 183 -4.30 -19.95 -13.62
N GLN A 184 -4.48 -19.43 -14.83
CA GLN A 184 -3.36 -19.24 -15.74
C GLN A 184 -3.39 -17.87 -16.42
N GLY A 185 -2.22 -17.39 -16.82
CA GLY A 185 -2.02 -16.18 -17.61
C GLY A 185 -0.88 -16.33 -18.59
N PHE A 186 -0.92 -15.55 -19.66
CA PHE A 186 0.07 -15.58 -20.74
C PHE A 186 0.68 -14.20 -20.93
N ILE A 187 2.01 -14.13 -20.91
CA ILE A 187 2.78 -12.88 -21.00
C ILE A 187 3.68 -12.95 -22.22
N LEU A 188 3.63 -11.90 -23.03
CA LEU A 188 4.48 -11.70 -24.20
C LEU A 188 5.37 -10.48 -23.97
N LEU A 189 6.67 -10.68 -24.08
CA LEU A 189 7.68 -9.62 -23.96
C LEU A 189 8.21 -9.27 -25.35
N LYS A 190 7.98 -8.03 -25.81
CA LYS A 190 8.54 -7.55 -27.07
C LYS A 190 10.00 -7.15 -26.87
N GLY A 191 10.83 -7.33 -27.89
CA GLY A 191 12.23 -6.88 -27.87
C GLY A 191 13.18 -7.84 -27.15
N ALA A 192 12.69 -8.96 -26.60
CA ALA A 192 13.55 -9.93 -25.97
C ALA A 192 14.46 -10.63 -27.02
N PRO A 193 15.77 -10.75 -26.74
CA PRO A 193 16.76 -11.23 -27.70
C PRO A 193 16.61 -12.73 -28.03
N THR A 194 15.87 -13.47 -27.21
CA THR A 194 15.62 -14.90 -27.35
C THR A 194 14.19 -15.24 -26.97
N ASN A 195 13.75 -16.45 -27.34
CA ASN A 195 12.44 -16.95 -26.97
C ASN A 195 12.31 -17.25 -25.45
N ALA A 196 13.45 -17.42 -24.78
CA ALA A 196 13.49 -17.59 -23.35
C ALA A 196 13.18 -16.25 -22.65
N PRO A 197 12.26 -16.23 -21.67
CA PRO A 197 12.01 -15.03 -20.88
C PRO A 197 13.24 -14.69 -20.00
N PRO A 198 13.54 -13.40 -19.77
CA PRO A 198 14.62 -13.01 -18.86
C PRO A 198 14.35 -13.45 -17.42
N ASP A 199 15.40 -13.92 -16.74
CA ASP A 199 15.32 -14.38 -15.34
C ASP A 199 14.80 -13.29 -14.39
N THR A 200 15.12 -12.02 -14.67
CA THR A 200 14.66 -10.86 -13.88
C THR A 200 13.14 -10.74 -13.90
N VAL A 201 12.53 -10.84 -15.08
CA VAL A 201 11.07 -10.76 -15.26
C VAL A 201 10.39 -11.96 -14.61
N CYS A 202 10.93 -13.17 -14.79
CA CYS A 202 10.41 -14.36 -14.15
C CYS A 202 10.46 -14.26 -12.61
N ALA A 203 11.55 -13.74 -12.05
CA ALA A 203 11.69 -13.57 -10.61
C ALA A 203 10.69 -12.55 -10.03
N GLU A 204 10.44 -11.43 -10.71
CA GLU A 204 9.48 -10.43 -10.25
C GLU A 204 8.03 -10.91 -10.34
N ILE A 205 7.68 -11.66 -11.40
CA ILE A 205 6.37 -12.30 -11.51
C ILE A 205 6.20 -13.35 -10.41
N GLU A 206 7.23 -14.15 -10.11
CA GLU A 206 7.16 -15.18 -9.05
C GLU A 206 6.88 -14.56 -7.67
N LYS A 207 7.50 -13.42 -7.35
CA LYS A 207 7.25 -12.70 -6.09
C LYS A 207 5.83 -12.14 -5.97
N THR A 208 5.17 -11.92 -7.11
CA THR A 208 3.90 -11.17 -7.20
C THR A 208 2.69 -12.06 -7.50
N ARG A 209 2.89 -13.20 -8.19
CA ARG A 209 1.82 -14.10 -8.63
C ARG A 209 1.18 -14.84 -7.47
N ALA A 210 -0.11 -15.13 -7.61
CA ALA A 210 -0.83 -15.91 -6.61
C ALA A 210 -0.33 -17.35 -6.58
N GLY A 211 -0.21 -17.92 -5.39
CA GLY A 211 0.03 -19.36 -5.23
C GLY A 211 -1.03 -20.15 -6.00
N GLY A 212 -0.59 -21.09 -6.83
CA GLY A 212 -1.47 -21.91 -7.67
C GLY A 212 -1.84 -21.30 -9.03
N VAL A 213 -1.38 -20.09 -9.36
CA VAL A 213 -1.51 -19.50 -10.70
C VAL A 213 -0.27 -19.79 -11.55
N VAL A 214 -0.46 -20.26 -12.78
CA VAL A 214 0.62 -20.51 -13.74
C VAL A 214 0.71 -19.35 -14.73
N PHE A 215 1.87 -18.72 -14.83
CA PHE A 215 2.17 -17.75 -15.89
C PHE A 215 3.07 -18.38 -16.94
N TRP A 216 2.62 -18.34 -18.18
CA TRP A 216 3.40 -18.72 -19.36
C TRP A 216 4.02 -17.46 -19.94
N ILE A 217 5.35 -17.40 -19.98
CA ILE A 217 6.08 -16.20 -20.41
C ILE A 217 6.92 -16.56 -21.63
N SER A 218 6.76 -15.82 -22.72
CA SER A 218 7.62 -15.94 -23.90
C SER A 218 8.39 -14.64 -24.10
N GLY A 219 9.71 -14.77 -24.29
CA GLY A 219 10.51 -13.76 -24.98
C GLY A 219 10.42 -13.98 -26.49
N GLY A 220 10.98 -13.08 -27.29
CA GLY A 220 11.32 -13.36 -28.69
C GLY A 220 10.13 -13.39 -29.64
N MET A 221 9.68 -12.20 -30.06
CA MET A 221 8.90 -12.04 -31.29
C MET A 221 9.54 -10.95 -32.14
N ASN A 222 10.75 -11.20 -32.63
CA ASN A 222 11.33 -10.34 -33.66
C ASN A 222 10.55 -10.55 -34.96
N GLY A 223 9.59 -9.66 -35.22
CA GLY A 223 8.86 -9.58 -36.49
C GLY A 223 7.47 -10.22 -36.52
N LEU A 224 6.96 -10.76 -35.40
CA LEU A 224 5.56 -11.16 -35.29
C LEU A 224 4.76 -10.05 -34.57
N PRO A 225 3.57 -9.66 -35.09
CA PRO A 225 2.70 -8.75 -34.36
C PRO A 225 2.35 -9.35 -33.00
N VAL A 226 2.08 -8.50 -31.99
CA VAL A 226 1.86 -8.81 -30.55
C VAL A 226 0.71 -9.81 -30.27
N GLY A 227 0.10 -10.33 -31.33
CA GLY A 227 -0.96 -11.30 -31.27
C GLY A 227 -0.59 -12.75 -31.58
N ASP A 228 0.51 -13.04 -32.29
CA ASP A 228 0.74 -14.40 -32.77
C ASP A 228 1.35 -15.29 -31.68
N PHE A 229 0.54 -15.83 -30.76
CA PHE A 229 0.96 -17.03 -30.04
C PHE A 229 1.12 -18.12 -31.08
N GLY A 230 2.37 -18.36 -31.49
CA GLY A 230 2.71 -19.17 -32.63
C GLY A 230 1.89 -20.45 -32.71
N GLN A 231 1.67 -20.90 -33.94
CA GLN A 231 0.96 -22.14 -34.29
C GLN A 231 1.56 -23.43 -33.68
N ASP A 232 2.53 -23.32 -32.77
CA ASP A 232 3.31 -24.41 -32.19
C ASP A 232 2.99 -24.70 -30.71
N ILE A 233 1.95 -24.10 -30.12
CA ILE A 233 1.41 -24.55 -28.80
C ILE A 233 -0.04 -25.04 -28.98
N LEU A 234 -0.21 -26.07 -29.82
CA LEU A 234 -1.22 -27.14 -29.73
C LEU A 234 -0.78 -28.33 -30.59
#